data_AF-A0A8S0FEG3-F1
#
_entry.id   AF-A0A8S0FEG3-F1
#
_cell.length_a   1.000
_cell.length_b   1.000
_cell.length_c   1.000
_cell.angle_alpha   90.00
_cell.angle_beta   90.00
_cell.angle_gamma   90.00
#
_symmetry.space_group_name_H-M   'P 1'
#
loop_
_entity.id
_entity.type
_entity.pdbx_description
1 polymer ?
#
loop_
_entity_poly.entity_id
_entity_poly.type
_entity_poly.pdbx_seq_one_letter_code
_entity_poly.pdbx_strand_id
1 'polypeptide(L)'
;MDHDTAYVEAVGSVNTCEVLKYLGLDLPEDLFGATLRYQTDHDEFGRATSCGPRTSRLMVKVLAQEAMRLNIPLCDHTTAIHILTSGEGENRRVVGVIAIDKACRDNPWRMVVIRCQHLVLGATGGPGELYRDSVYPVNCFSALGMALEAGITLVNLTESQFGIGTPRSQFPWNLSGTYMQAMPRIYSQDHSGRQYNFLAAYYPTTRMLASAIFRKGYQWPFHAERMLEYGSSLLDVAVYEETQKGRDVFLDFLREPEPAADGTSFNLQELDDDVIDYLQQNHALLAQPTSLPGEINTDESSGYSFVSDARS
;
A
#
# COMPACT_ATOMS: atom_id res chain seq x y z
N MET A 1 -16.99 -1.25 -5.98
CA MET A 1 -16.81 -2.64 -6.46
C MET A 1 -18.19 -3.21 -6.72
N ASP A 2 -18.34 -4.08 -7.72
CA ASP A 2 -19.59 -4.82 -7.93
C ASP A 2 -19.85 -5.78 -6.75
N HIS A 3 -21.10 -5.85 -6.27
CA HIS A 3 -21.44 -6.59 -5.05
C HIS A 3 -21.17 -8.09 -5.18
N ASP A 4 -21.49 -8.68 -6.33
CA ASP A 4 -21.33 -10.12 -6.56
C ASP A 4 -19.85 -10.48 -6.65
N THR A 5 -19.05 -9.62 -7.30
CA THR A 5 -17.60 -9.77 -7.35
C THR A 5 -16.98 -9.71 -5.95
N ALA A 6 -17.36 -8.71 -5.13
CA ALA A 6 -16.87 -8.57 -3.77
C ALA A 6 -17.20 -9.80 -2.90
N TYR A 7 -18.39 -10.37 -3.05
CA TYR A 7 -18.81 -11.57 -2.34
C TYR A 7 -17.96 -12.79 -2.74
N VAL A 8 -17.75 -13.01 -4.04
CA VAL A 8 -16.94 -14.13 -4.53
C VAL A 8 -15.49 -14.03 -4.05
N GLU A 9 -14.90 -12.84 -4.11
CA GLU A 9 -13.54 -12.59 -3.60
C GLU A 9 -13.46 -12.82 -2.08
N ALA A 10 -14.46 -12.36 -1.32
CA ALA A 10 -14.49 -12.55 0.12
C ALA A 10 -14.55 -14.04 0.50
N VAL A 11 -15.40 -14.83 -0.17
CA VAL A 11 -15.49 -16.29 0.05
C VAL A 11 -14.21 -17.01 -0.38
N GLY A 12 -13.59 -16.58 -1.47
CA GLY A 12 -12.34 -17.19 -1.99
C GLY A 12 -11.08 -16.83 -1.21
N SER A 13 -11.10 -15.73 -0.43
CA SER A 13 -9.91 -15.20 0.24
C SER A 13 -9.30 -16.19 1.24
N VAL A 14 -10.13 -16.84 2.05
CA VAL A 14 -9.70 -17.83 3.05
C VAL A 14 -8.97 -19.00 2.38
N ASN A 15 -9.57 -19.58 1.35
CA ASN A 15 -8.96 -20.68 0.59
C ASN A 15 -7.64 -20.23 -0.08
N THR A 16 -7.59 -19.00 -0.58
CA THR A 16 -6.37 -18.45 -1.21
C THR A 16 -5.24 -18.31 -0.20
N CYS A 17 -5.53 -17.84 1.03
CA CYS A 17 -4.54 -17.79 2.10
C CYS A 17 -3.99 -19.18 2.44
N GLU A 18 -4.86 -20.18 2.57
CA GLU A 18 -4.44 -21.57 2.84
C GLU A 18 -3.58 -22.15 1.70
N VAL A 19 -3.92 -21.84 0.43
CA VAL A 19 -3.09 -22.23 -0.72
C VAL A 19 -1.72 -21.56 -0.64
N LEU A 20 -1.64 -20.27 -0.29
CA LEU A 20 -0.35 -19.59 -0.15
C LEU A 20 0.50 -20.22 0.96
N LYS A 21 -0.09 -20.57 2.11
CA LYS A 21 0.58 -21.30 3.19
C LYS A 21 1.09 -22.66 2.70
N TYR A 22 0.24 -23.40 1.97
CA TYR A 22 0.62 -24.68 1.36
C TYR A 22 1.80 -24.54 0.38
N LEU A 23 1.85 -23.45 -0.39
CA LEU A 23 2.96 -23.13 -1.29
C LEU A 23 4.23 -22.64 -0.57
N GLY A 24 4.19 -22.50 0.76
CA GLY A 24 5.34 -22.14 1.59
C GLY A 24 5.40 -20.67 1.99
N LEU A 25 4.29 -19.92 1.94
CA LEU A 25 4.20 -18.60 2.56
C LEU A 25 4.09 -18.76 4.08
N ASP A 26 5.11 -18.30 4.80
CA ASP A 26 5.21 -18.36 6.25
C ASP A 26 4.40 -17.22 6.89
N LEU A 27 3.07 -17.35 6.86
CA LEU A 27 2.18 -16.44 7.58
C LEU A 27 2.34 -16.65 9.08
N PRO A 28 2.40 -15.58 9.89
CA PRO A 28 2.56 -15.71 11.32
C PRO A 28 1.34 -16.39 11.95
N GLU A 29 1.58 -17.29 12.90
CA GLU A 29 0.56 -18.07 13.59
C GLU A 29 0.69 -17.94 15.12
N ASP A 30 -0.42 -18.09 15.82
CA ASP A 30 -0.45 -18.23 17.27
C ASP A 30 0.02 -19.63 17.72
N LEU A 31 0.07 -19.85 19.04
CA LEU A 31 0.48 -21.12 19.65
C LEU A 31 -0.40 -22.32 19.24
N PHE A 32 -1.59 -22.07 18.69
CA PHE A 32 -2.56 -23.08 18.28
C PHE A 32 -2.64 -23.24 16.75
N GLY A 33 -1.80 -22.53 15.99
CA GLY A 33 -1.75 -22.59 14.53
C GLY A 33 -2.77 -21.71 13.81
N ALA A 34 -3.43 -20.78 14.52
CA ALA A 34 -4.31 -19.80 13.89
C ALA A 34 -3.47 -18.63 13.35
N THR A 35 -3.71 -18.23 12.09
CA THR A 35 -3.01 -17.10 11.48
C THR A 35 -3.30 -15.81 12.24
N LEU A 36 -2.24 -15.07 12.60
CA LEU A 36 -2.36 -13.77 13.27
C LEU A 36 -3.00 -12.75 12.33
N ARG A 37 -3.87 -11.93 12.92
CA ARG A 37 -4.62 -10.92 12.20
C ARG A 37 -4.58 -9.57 12.91
N TYR A 38 -4.68 -8.51 12.13
CA TYR A 38 -4.67 -7.14 12.64
C TYR A 38 -5.68 -6.26 11.88
N GLN A 39 -6.03 -5.14 12.51
CA GLN A 39 -6.94 -4.16 11.94
C GLN A 39 -6.26 -3.36 10.82
N THR A 40 -6.93 -3.28 9.67
CA THR A 40 -6.51 -2.44 8.54
C THR A 40 -7.68 -1.60 8.04
N ASP A 41 -7.39 -0.72 7.11
CA ASP A 41 -8.32 0.21 6.46
C ASP A 41 -9.73 -0.33 6.27
N HIS A 42 -10.70 0.33 6.92
CA HIS A 42 -12.14 0.06 6.79
C HIS A 42 -12.54 -1.36 7.24
N ASP A 43 -11.66 -2.06 7.97
CA ASP A 43 -11.91 -3.39 8.49
C ASP A 43 -11.96 -3.39 10.01
N GLU A 44 -13.17 -3.31 10.57
CA GLU A 44 -13.40 -3.32 12.02
C GLU A 44 -13.14 -4.67 12.67
N PHE A 45 -13.04 -5.75 11.88
CA PHE A 45 -12.95 -7.12 12.38
C PHE A 45 -11.53 -7.69 12.39
N GLY A 46 -10.53 -6.92 11.97
CA GLY A 46 -9.13 -7.34 11.97
C GLY A 46 -8.90 -8.65 11.22
N ARG A 47 -9.14 -8.64 9.91
CA ARG A 47 -9.03 -9.80 9.01
C ARG A 47 -7.74 -9.78 8.18
N ALA A 48 -6.98 -8.68 8.21
CA ALA A 48 -5.71 -8.60 7.50
C ALA A 48 -4.62 -9.41 8.19
N THR A 49 -3.72 -9.99 7.40
CA THR A 49 -2.53 -10.71 7.88
C THR A 49 -1.32 -10.31 7.05
N SER A 50 -0.12 -10.39 7.64
CA SER A 50 1.11 -9.97 6.97
C SER A 50 2.32 -10.74 7.49
N CYS A 51 3.32 -10.92 6.63
CA CYS A 51 4.70 -11.26 6.99
C CYS A 51 5.53 -9.96 7.13
N GLY A 52 4.97 -8.94 7.79
CA GLY A 52 5.55 -7.61 7.91
C GLY A 52 5.69 -6.87 6.56
N PRO A 53 6.73 -6.02 6.36
CA PRO A 53 6.86 -5.16 5.18
C PRO A 53 7.19 -5.91 3.89
N ARG A 54 7.36 -7.24 3.95
CA ARG A 54 7.79 -8.09 2.83
C ARG A 54 6.69 -9.00 2.31
N THR A 55 5.48 -8.94 2.86
CA THR A 55 4.36 -9.83 2.53
C THR A 55 4.15 -10.02 1.03
N SER A 56 3.95 -8.93 0.29
CA SER A 56 3.74 -8.98 -1.17
C SER A 56 4.93 -9.58 -1.93
N ARG A 57 6.17 -9.25 -1.51
CA ARG A 57 7.39 -9.81 -2.09
C ARG A 57 7.47 -11.33 -1.87
N LEU A 58 7.11 -11.80 -0.67
CA LEU A 58 7.10 -13.22 -0.35
C LEU A 58 6.00 -13.96 -1.12
N MET A 59 4.80 -13.39 -1.23
CA MET A 59 3.71 -13.94 -2.05
C MET A 59 4.14 -14.11 -3.51
N VAL A 60 4.73 -13.08 -4.13
CA VAL A 60 5.23 -13.18 -5.51
C VAL A 60 6.31 -14.25 -5.64
N LYS A 61 7.20 -14.36 -4.65
CA LYS A 61 8.27 -15.36 -4.66
C LYS A 61 7.73 -16.79 -4.65
N VAL A 62 6.80 -17.12 -3.75
CA VAL A 62 6.24 -18.48 -3.66
C VAL A 62 5.43 -18.84 -4.91
N LEU A 63 4.65 -17.90 -5.45
CA LEU A 63 3.88 -18.11 -6.68
C LEU A 63 4.80 -18.28 -7.90
N ALA A 64 5.89 -17.50 -8.00
CA ALA A 64 6.86 -17.65 -9.08
C ALA A 64 7.60 -18.99 -9.01
N GLN A 65 7.97 -19.44 -7.80
CA GLN A 65 8.58 -20.75 -7.59
C GLN A 65 7.63 -21.88 -8.01
N GLU A 66 6.34 -21.76 -7.69
CA GLU A 66 5.34 -22.74 -8.11
C GLU A 66 5.14 -22.76 -9.63
N ALA A 67 5.10 -21.58 -10.28
CA ALA A 67 5.03 -21.49 -11.74
C ALA A 67 6.24 -22.16 -12.41
N MET A 68 7.44 -21.97 -11.86
CA MET A 68 8.66 -22.65 -12.32
C MET A 68 8.58 -24.17 -12.09
N ARG A 69 8.08 -24.63 -10.94
CA ARG A 69 7.89 -26.06 -10.63
C ARG A 69 6.94 -26.74 -11.62
N LEU A 70 5.90 -26.02 -12.04
CA LEU A 70 4.93 -26.47 -13.04
C LEU A 70 5.44 -26.34 -14.49
N ASN A 71 6.68 -25.87 -14.69
CA ASN A 71 7.28 -25.60 -15.99
C ASN A 71 6.45 -24.63 -16.87
N ILE A 72 5.79 -23.65 -16.24
CA ILE A 72 5.07 -22.60 -16.97
C ILE A 72 6.11 -21.69 -17.64
N PRO A 73 6.05 -21.49 -18.97
CA PRO A 73 6.98 -20.61 -19.66
C PRO A 73 6.83 -19.15 -19.19
N LEU A 74 7.93 -18.55 -18.76
CA LEU A 74 7.98 -17.14 -18.36
C LEU A 74 8.75 -16.34 -19.42
N CYS A 75 8.05 -15.44 -20.12
CA CYS A 75 8.66 -14.54 -21.09
C CYS A 75 9.11 -13.25 -20.39
N ASP A 76 10.33 -13.24 -19.85
CA ASP A 76 10.92 -12.03 -19.27
C ASP A 76 11.26 -10.99 -20.34
N HIS A 77 11.36 -9.72 -19.95
CA HIS A 77 11.69 -8.57 -20.80
C HIS A 77 10.85 -8.47 -22.09
N THR A 78 9.64 -9.02 -22.06
CA THR A 78 8.69 -9.08 -23.17
C THR A 78 7.50 -8.17 -22.87
N THR A 79 7.33 -7.11 -23.65
CA THR A 79 6.24 -6.14 -23.47
C THR A 79 5.19 -6.35 -24.54
N ALA A 80 3.99 -6.79 -24.16
CA ALA A 80 2.85 -6.83 -25.05
C ALA A 80 2.48 -5.41 -25.50
N ILE A 81 2.19 -5.24 -26.79
CA ILE A 81 1.87 -3.93 -27.39
C ILE A 81 0.53 -3.92 -28.14
N HIS A 82 0.05 -5.07 -28.62
CA HIS A 82 -1.20 -5.11 -29.38
C HIS A 82 -1.87 -6.48 -29.32
N ILE A 83 -3.19 -6.50 -29.11
CA ILE A 83 -4.00 -7.73 -29.07
C ILE A 83 -4.53 -8.02 -30.47
N LEU A 84 -4.25 -9.22 -30.97
CA LEU A 84 -4.76 -9.66 -32.26
C LEU A 84 -6.15 -10.25 -32.08
N THR A 85 -7.13 -9.65 -32.76
CA THR A 85 -8.49 -10.16 -32.83
C THR A 85 -8.87 -10.58 -34.24
N SER A 86 -9.77 -11.56 -34.37
CA SER A 86 -10.33 -12.03 -35.64
C SER A 86 -11.85 -12.13 -35.52
N GLY A 87 -12.57 -11.88 -36.62
CA GLY A 87 -14.03 -11.80 -36.64
C GLY A 87 -14.55 -10.41 -36.25
N GLU A 88 -15.85 -10.21 -36.41
CA GLU A 88 -16.56 -8.96 -36.11
C GLU A 88 -17.80 -9.23 -35.25
N GLY A 89 -18.26 -8.21 -34.53
CA GLY A 89 -19.45 -8.30 -33.66
C GLY A 89 -19.31 -9.42 -32.61
N GLU A 90 -20.33 -10.27 -32.52
CA GLU A 90 -20.37 -11.41 -31.59
C GLU A 90 -19.36 -12.52 -31.92
N ASN A 91 -18.85 -12.57 -33.16
CA ASN A 91 -17.85 -13.56 -33.59
C ASN A 91 -16.41 -13.10 -33.32
N ARG A 92 -16.22 -11.93 -32.70
CA ARG A 92 -14.90 -11.39 -32.40
C ARG A 92 -14.21 -12.25 -31.33
N ARG A 93 -13.02 -12.74 -31.64
CA ARG A 93 -12.20 -13.55 -30.73
C ARG A 93 -10.74 -13.12 -30.74
N VAL A 94 -10.05 -13.36 -29.64
CA VAL A 94 -8.59 -13.24 -29.59
C VAL A 94 -7.94 -14.38 -30.37
N VAL A 95 -6.86 -14.06 -31.09
CA VAL A 95 -6.04 -15.04 -31.83
C VAL A 95 -4.56 -14.97 -31.45
N GLY A 96 -4.16 -13.96 -30.68
CA GLY A 96 -2.81 -13.79 -30.21
C GLY A 96 -2.53 -12.40 -29.65
N VAL A 97 -1.27 -12.17 -29.32
CA VAL A 97 -0.74 -10.88 -28.89
C VAL A 97 0.59 -10.63 -29.60
N ILE A 98 0.80 -9.39 -30.03
CA ILE A 98 2.09 -8.90 -30.49
C ILE A 98 2.81 -8.32 -29.29
N ALA A 99 4.06 -8.73 -29.10
CA ALA A 99 4.93 -8.21 -28.06
C ALA A 99 6.30 -7.82 -28.61
N ILE A 100 7.01 -6.97 -27.86
CA ILE A 100 8.41 -6.63 -28.08
C ILE A 100 9.23 -7.42 -27.06
N ASP A 101 10.05 -8.35 -27.54
CA ASP A 101 11.00 -9.11 -26.73
C ASP A 101 12.39 -8.50 -26.85
N LYS A 102 12.87 -7.87 -25.76
CA LYS A 102 14.19 -7.23 -25.76
C LYS A 102 15.36 -8.22 -25.83
N ALA A 103 15.15 -9.49 -25.49
CA ALA A 103 16.17 -10.54 -25.52
C ALA A 103 16.35 -11.14 -26.92
N CYS A 104 15.35 -11.04 -27.81
CA CYS A 104 15.41 -11.54 -29.18
C CYS A 104 16.33 -10.67 -30.06
N ARG A 105 17.64 -10.96 -30.05
CA ARG A 105 18.64 -10.22 -30.84
C ARG A 105 18.63 -10.55 -32.34
N ASP A 106 18.12 -11.72 -32.69
CA ASP A 106 18.13 -12.22 -34.08
C ASP A 106 17.04 -11.58 -34.95
N ASN A 107 16.02 -10.97 -34.33
CA ASN A 107 15.01 -10.19 -35.02
C ASN A 107 15.35 -8.69 -34.92
N PRO A 108 15.65 -7.99 -36.04
CA PRO A 108 15.93 -6.55 -36.04
C PRO A 108 14.81 -5.71 -35.41
N TRP A 109 13.56 -6.17 -35.53
CA TRP A 109 12.38 -5.48 -35.00
C TRP A 109 12.06 -5.86 -33.56
N ARG A 110 12.68 -6.94 -33.03
CA ARG A 110 12.41 -7.50 -31.70
C ARG A 110 10.94 -7.82 -31.44
N MET A 111 10.14 -7.94 -32.49
CA MET A 111 8.72 -8.25 -32.40
C MET A 111 8.50 -9.76 -32.38
N VAL A 112 7.64 -10.22 -31.48
CA VAL A 112 7.22 -11.61 -31.38
C VAL A 112 5.70 -11.69 -31.44
N VAL A 113 5.19 -12.76 -32.04
CA VAL A 113 3.76 -13.05 -32.10
C VAL A 113 3.50 -14.28 -31.25
N ILE A 114 2.75 -14.10 -30.16
CA ILE A 114 2.34 -15.17 -29.28
C ILE A 114 0.90 -15.52 -29.64
N ARG A 115 0.71 -16.68 -30.26
CA ARG A 115 -0.63 -17.16 -30.63
C ARG A 115 -1.32 -17.73 -29.39
N CYS A 116 -2.52 -17.27 -29.10
CA CYS A 116 -3.33 -17.77 -28.00
C CYS A 116 -4.82 -17.79 -28.38
N GLN A 117 -5.56 -18.74 -27.79
CA GLN A 117 -7.01 -18.82 -27.90
C GLN A 117 -7.71 -18.05 -26.77
N HIS A 118 -7.04 -17.93 -25.64
CA HIS A 118 -7.51 -17.20 -24.46
C HIS A 118 -6.39 -16.28 -23.98
N LEU A 119 -6.75 -15.05 -23.67
CA LEU A 119 -5.86 -14.03 -23.14
C LEU A 119 -6.46 -13.49 -21.85
N VAL A 120 -5.70 -13.53 -20.76
CA VAL A 120 -6.13 -13.01 -19.46
C VAL A 120 -5.34 -11.74 -19.16
N LEU A 121 -6.05 -10.61 -19.09
CA LEU A 121 -5.49 -9.29 -18.80
C LEU A 121 -5.74 -8.91 -17.33
N GLY A 122 -5.18 -9.69 -16.40
CA GLY A 122 -5.44 -9.48 -14.96
C GLY A 122 -4.28 -8.87 -14.17
N ALA A 123 -3.03 -9.07 -14.61
CA ALA A 123 -1.83 -8.80 -13.80
C ALA A 123 -0.91 -7.73 -14.39
N THR A 124 -1.49 -6.71 -15.03
CA THR A 124 -0.70 -5.66 -15.72
C THR A 124 -0.44 -4.42 -14.87
N GLY A 125 -0.95 -4.42 -13.63
CA GLY A 125 -0.85 -3.30 -12.69
C GLY A 125 -1.88 -2.19 -12.96
N GLY A 126 -1.91 -1.20 -12.07
CA GLY A 126 -2.75 0.00 -12.22
C GLY A 126 -2.09 1.07 -13.12
N PRO A 127 -2.84 2.13 -13.50
CA PRO A 127 -2.34 3.21 -14.36
C PRO A 127 -1.44 4.19 -13.59
N GLY A 128 -0.30 3.71 -13.08
CA GLY A 128 0.58 4.44 -12.17
C GLY A 128 1.22 5.70 -12.75
N GLU A 129 1.37 5.76 -14.08
CA GLU A 129 1.95 6.89 -14.83
C GLU A 129 0.91 7.93 -15.27
N LEU A 130 -0.36 7.76 -14.89
CA LEU A 130 -1.41 8.74 -15.19
C LEU A 130 -1.24 10.03 -14.35
N TYR A 131 -0.71 9.89 -13.13
CA TYR A 131 -0.51 10.99 -12.18
C TYR A 131 0.96 11.34 -12.04
N ARG A 132 1.27 12.64 -11.97
CA ARG A 132 2.64 13.14 -11.75
C ARG A 132 3.18 12.66 -10.39
N ASP A 133 2.40 12.86 -9.34
CA ASP A 133 2.74 12.49 -7.97
C ASP A 133 2.07 11.14 -7.66
N SER A 134 2.89 10.10 -7.56
CA SER A 134 2.40 8.72 -7.55
C SER A 134 3.37 7.82 -6.76
N VAL A 135 2.81 6.92 -5.98
CA VAL A 135 3.53 5.87 -5.23
C VAL A 135 3.73 4.60 -6.05
N TYR A 136 3.29 4.60 -7.31
CA TYR A 136 3.57 3.49 -8.22
C TYR A 136 5.06 3.42 -8.56
N PRO A 137 5.60 2.20 -8.77
CA PRO A 137 6.91 2.05 -9.37
C PRO A 137 7.00 2.76 -10.72
N VAL A 138 8.19 3.27 -11.06
CA VAL A 138 8.44 3.90 -12.36
C VAL A 138 8.18 2.89 -13.48
N ASN A 139 7.54 3.35 -14.56
CA ASN A 139 7.12 2.59 -15.73
C ASN A 139 5.93 1.65 -15.52
N CYS A 140 5.06 1.94 -14.54
CA CYS A 140 3.81 1.20 -14.37
C CYS A 140 2.71 1.74 -15.31
N PHE A 141 2.76 1.35 -16.59
CA PHE A 141 1.88 1.86 -17.65
C PHE A 141 0.53 1.14 -17.79
N SER A 142 0.38 -0.06 -17.19
CA SER A 142 -0.78 -0.94 -17.34
C SER A 142 -1.10 -1.35 -18.80
N ALA A 143 -1.95 -2.36 -18.99
CA ALA A 143 -2.43 -2.78 -20.31
C ALA A 143 -3.82 -2.22 -20.68
N LEU A 144 -4.34 -1.27 -19.91
CA LEU A 144 -5.67 -0.69 -20.13
C LEU A 144 -5.83 -0.08 -21.54
N GLY A 145 -4.80 0.61 -22.05
CA GLY A 145 -4.83 1.17 -23.41
C GLY A 145 -4.98 0.09 -24.49
N MET A 146 -4.21 -1.00 -24.35
CA MET A 146 -4.27 -2.15 -25.26
C MET A 146 -5.63 -2.85 -25.20
N ALA A 147 -6.23 -2.94 -24.01
CA ALA A 147 -7.57 -3.49 -23.83
C ALA A 147 -8.64 -2.62 -24.53
N LEU A 148 -8.55 -1.29 -24.40
CA LEU A 148 -9.45 -0.34 -25.07
C LEU A 148 -9.34 -0.44 -26.60
N GLU A 149 -8.13 -0.51 -27.15
CA GLU A 149 -7.91 -0.72 -28.59
C GLU A 149 -8.51 -2.04 -29.08
N ALA A 150 -8.46 -3.09 -28.24
CA ALA A 150 -9.10 -4.37 -28.51
C ALA A 150 -10.64 -4.33 -28.36
N GLY A 151 -11.23 -3.19 -28.01
CA GLY A 151 -12.67 -3.00 -27.83
C GLY A 151 -13.22 -3.56 -26.53
N ILE A 152 -12.38 -3.73 -25.50
CA ILE A 152 -12.81 -4.14 -24.17
C ILE A 152 -13.33 -2.92 -23.42
N THR A 153 -14.54 -3.02 -22.86
CA THR A 153 -15.12 -1.97 -22.01
C THR A 153 -14.44 -1.99 -20.65
N LEU A 154 -13.94 -0.82 -20.22
CA LEU A 154 -13.39 -0.62 -18.88
C LEU A 154 -14.47 -0.02 -17.96
N VAL A 155 -14.37 -0.30 -16.66
CA VAL A 155 -15.30 0.19 -15.64
C VAL A 155 -14.53 0.93 -14.53
N ASN A 156 -15.17 1.91 -13.90
CA ASN A 156 -14.64 2.61 -12.72
C ASN A 156 -13.26 3.28 -12.91
N LEU A 157 -12.94 3.73 -14.13
CA LEU A 157 -11.67 4.44 -14.40
C LEU A 157 -11.53 5.77 -13.65
N THR A 158 -12.65 6.36 -13.22
CA THR A 158 -12.70 7.56 -12.39
C THR A 158 -12.35 7.30 -10.93
N GLU A 159 -12.41 6.06 -10.49
CA GLU A 159 -12.20 5.69 -9.09
C GLU A 159 -10.69 5.58 -8.82
N SER A 160 -10.12 6.63 -8.24
CA SER A 160 -8.72 6.70 -7.84
C SER A 160 -8.61 6.86 -6.34
N GLN A 161 -7.63 6.16 -5.75
CA GLN A 161 -7.34 6.24 -4.32
C GLN A 161 -6.16 7.20 -4.10
N PHE A 162 -6.33 8.17 -3.21
CA PHE A 162 -5.30 9.15 -2.86
C PHE A 162 -4.95 9.04 -1.38
N GLY A 163 -3.70 9.30 -1.03
CA GLY A 163 -3.26 9.33 0.36
C GLY A 163 -1.84 9.86 0.47
N ILE A 164 -1.44 10.20 1.69
CA ILE A 164 -0.06 10.61 1.96
C ILE A 164 0.92 9.48 1.60
N GLY A 165 1.99 9.86 0.91
CA GLY A 165 3.09 8.98 0.55
C GLY A 165 4.36 9.79 0.29
N THR A 166 5.48 9.10 0.16
CA THR A 166 6.77 9.70 -0.17
C THR A 166 6.96 9.85 -1.69
N PRO A 167 7.80 10.81 -2.13
CA PRO A 167 8.03 11.04 -3.55
C PRO A 167 8.58 9.80 -4.27
N ARG A 168 8.06 9.53 -5.47
CA ARG A 168 8.50 8.44 -6.35
C ARG A 168 10.00 8.44 -6.63
N SER A 169 10.60 9.63 -6.71
CA SER A 169 12.00 9.82 -7.06
C SER A 169 12.98 9.39 -5.97
N GLN A 170 12.52 9.29 -4.72
CA GLN A 170 13.35 8.88 -3.60
C GLN A 170 13.06 7.42 -3.25
N PHE A 171 11.84 7.18 -2.76
CA PHE A 171 11.37 5.87 -2.36
C PHE A 171 9.84 5.94 -2.40
N PRO A 172 9.15 5.29 -3.34
CA PRO A 172 7.69 5.32 -3.40
C PRO A 172 7.11 4.48 -2.26
N TRP A 173 6.49 5.13 -1.28
CA TRP A 173 5.93 4.45 -0.13
C TRP A 173 4.68 5.12 0.38
N ASN A 174 3.66 4.31 0.64
CA ASN A 174 2.42 4.73 1.29
C ASN A 174 2.69 4.89 2.79
N LEU A 175 2.46 6.09 3.31
CA LEU A 175 2.68 6.39 4.71
C LEU A 175 1.45 5.95 5.52
N SER A 176 1.46 4.66 5.87
CA SER A 176 0.44 3.98 6.69
C SER A 176 1.09 2.93 7.61
N GLY A 177 0.26 2.19 8.34
CA GLY A 177 0.68 1.12 9.24
C GLY A 177 1.40 1.60 10.49
N THR A 178 2.29 0.74 11.00
CA THR A 178 2.97 0.91 12.29
C THR A 178 3.82 2.16 12.40
N TYR A 179 4.30 2.70 11.27
CA TYR A 179 5.05 3.96 11.27
C TYR A 179 4.19 5.15 11.70
N MET A 180 2.94 5.23 11.22
CA MET A 180 2.03 6.29 11.67
C MET A 180 1.53 6.01 13.09
N GLN A 181 1.35 4.74 13.46
CA GLN A 181 0.98 4.35 14.84
C GLN A 181 2.07 4.67 15.88
N ALA A 182 3.32 4.85 15.45
CA ALA A 182 4.39 5.36 16.31
C ALA A 182 4.21 6.85 16.70
N MET A 183 3.22 7.53 16.11
CA MET A 183 2.92 8.95 16.31
C MET A 183 4.17 9.82 16.19
N PRO A 184 4.86 9.82 15.03
CA PRO A 184 6.07 10.61 14.86
C PRO A 184 5.78 12.11 14.93
N ARG A 185 6.79 12.90 15.25
CA ARG A 185 6.74 14.35 15.05
C ARG A 185 6.62 14.65 13.56
N ILE A 186 5.63 15.47 13.18
CA ILE A 186 5.42 15.90 11.80
C ILE A 186 5.62 17.42 11.74
N TYR A 187 6.51 17.87 10.86
CA TYR A 187 6.77 19.30 10.65
C TYR A 187 7.00 19.60 9.17
N SER A 188 6.74 20.84 8.77
CA SER A 188 7.11 21.32 7.44
C SER A 188 8.36 22.17 7.50
N GLN A 189 9.14 22.19 6.43
CA GLN A 189 10.36 22.98 6.30
C GLN A 189 10.34 23.78 4.99
N ASP A 190 10.73 25.06 5.08
CA ASP A 190 10.90 25.89 3.89
C ASP A 190 12.33 25.79 3.32
N HIS A 191 12.53 26.39 2.14
CA HIS A 191 13.82 26.45 1.45
C HIS A 191 14.94 27.14 2.25
N SER A 192 14.60 27.95 3.26
CA SER A 192 15.59 28.57 4.16
C SER A 192 16.00 27.66 5.32
N GLY A 193 15.35 26.50 5.45
CA GLY A 193 15.58 25.53 6.50
C GLY A 193 14.75 25.76 7.77
N ARG A 194 13.84 26.74 7.78
CA ARG A 194 12.99 27.02 8.94
C ARG A 194 11.88 25.96 9.06
N GLN A 195 11.74 25.40 10.26
CA GLN A 195 10.73 24.40 10.59
C GLN A 195 9.44 25.06 11.11
N TYR A 196 8.30 24.45 10.79
CA TYR A 196 6.98 24.89 11.21
C TYR A 196 6.17 23.70 11.76
N ASN A 197 5.60 23.89 12.95
CA ASN A 197 4.54 23.03 13.48
C ASN A 197 3.20 23.49 12.86
N PHE A 198 2.96 23.09 11.61
CA PHE A 198 1.78 23.51 10.86
C PHE A 198 0.49 22.84 11.35
N LEU A 199 0.59 21.65 11.96
CA LEU A 199 -0.58 20.87 12.41
C LEU A 199 -1.31 21.53 13.59
N ALA A 200 -0.63 22.36 14.38
CA ALA A 200 -1.26 23.18 15.41
C ALA A 200 -2.33 24.14 14.87
N ALA A 201 -2.34 24.45 13.57
CA ALA A 201 -3.40 25.27 12.96
C ALA A 201 -4.67 24.48 12.60
N TYR A 202 -4.59 23.13 12.56
CA TYR A 202 -5.70 22.27 12.12
C TYR A 202 -6.37 21.55 13.29
N TYR A 203 -5.61 21.21 14.32
CA TYR A 203 -6.11 20.44 15.47
C TYR A 203 -6.23 21.31 16.72
N PRO A 204 -7.41 21.31 17.40
CA PRO A 204 -7.60 22.11 18.61
C PRO A 204 -6.79 21.63 19.81
N THR A 205 -6.56 20.31 19.92
CA THR A 205 -5.85 19.70 21.06
C THR A 205 -4.80 18.70 20.61
N THR A 206 -3.73 18.56 21.40
CA THR A 206 -2.66 17.58 21.14
C THR A 206 -3.19 16.14 21.19
N ARG A 207 -4.17 15.87 22.06
CA ARG A 207 -4.91 14.60 22.11
C ARG A 207 -5.48 14.22 20.74
N MET A 208 -6.23 15.14 20.13
CA MET A 208 -6.89 14.91 18.84
C MET A 208 -5.87 14.76 17.71
N LEU A 209 -4.84 15.61 17.70
CA LEU A 209 -3.74 15.53 16.74
C LEU A 209 -3.04 14.16 16.77
N ALA A 210 -2.59 13.75 17.95
CA ALA A 210 -1.86 12.49 18.11
C ALA A 210 -2.75 11.28 17.76
N SER A 211 -4.01 11.29 18.19
CA SER A 211 -4.98 10.23 17.87
C SER A 211 -5.27 10.17 16.37
N ALA A 212 -5.35 11.32 15.67
CA ALA A 212 -5.50 11.37 14.22
C ALA A 212 -4.27 10.81 13.48
N ILE A 213 -3.06 11.13 13.93
CA ILE A 213 -1.80 10.56 13.40
C ILE A 213 -1.79 9.04 13.60
N PHE A 214 -2.13 8.56 14.79
CA PHE A 214 -2.20 7.13 15.09
C PHE A 214 -3.17 6.41 14.15
N ARG A 215 -4.39 6.94 14.00
CA ARG A 215 -5.42 6.40 13.14
C ARG A 215 -5.00 6.31 11.68
N LYS A 216 -4.15 7.21 11.17
CA LYS A 216 -3.59 7.10 9.80
C LYS A 216 -2.82 5.80 9.57
N GLY A 217 -2.42 5.10 10.64
CA GLY A 217 -1.87 3.75 10.54
C GLY A 217 -2.82 2.72 9.90
N TYR A 218 -4.12 2.82 10.15
CA TYR A 218 -5.15 1.89 9.63
C TYR A 218 -6.35 2.64 9.01
N GLN A 219 -6.16 3.92 8.71
CA GLN A 219 -7.11 4.79 8.02
C GLN A 219 -6.43 5.47 6.84
N TRP A 220 -5.75 4.67 6.02
CA TRP A 220 -5.19 5.05 4.73
C TRP A 220 -5.96 4.29 3.65
N PRO A 221 -6.69 4.93 2.73
CA PRO A 221 -6.41 6.21 2.08
C PRO A 221 -7.14 7.41 2.68
N PHE A 222 -7.01 8.56 2.01
CA PHE A 222 -7.88 9.72 2.22
C PHE A 222 -9.36 9.33 2.11
N HIS A 223 -10.15 9.84 3.05
CA HIS A 223 -11.60 9.67 3.09
C HIS A 223 -12.27 10.99 3.52
N ALA A 224 -13.22 11.47 2.72
CA ALA A 224 -13.83 12.79 2.91
C ALA A 224 -14.51 12.96 4.27
N GLU A 225 -15.23 11.95 4.75
CA GLU A 225 -15.90 12.02 6.06
C GLU A 225 -14.91 12.08 7.21
N ARG A 226 -13.72 11.46 7.07
CA ARG A 226 -12.66 11.49 8.08
C ARG A 226 -11.86 12.79 8.07
N MET A 227 -12.19 13.73 7.19
CA MET A 227 -11.68 15.11 7.22
C MET A 227 -12.48 15.96 8.21
N LEU A 228 -13.75 15.61 8.42
CA LEU A 228 -14.65 16.32 9.32
C LEU A 228 -14.29 15.99 10.78
N GLU A 229 -14.74 16.85 11.68
CA GLU A 229 -14.58 16.66 13.14
C GLU A 229 -13.15 16.32 13.57
N TYR A 230 -12.15 16.84 12.85
CA TYR A 230 -10.73 16.62 13.12
C TYR A 230 -10.29 15.14 13.03
N GLY A 231 -10.90 14.39 12.11
CA GLY A 231 -10.49 13.02 11.84
C GLY A 231 -9.10 12.89 11.20
N SER A 232 -8.73 11.65 10.90
CA SER A 232 -7.40 11.30 10.37
C SER A 232 -7.12 11.93 9.00
N SER A 233 -8.12 12.00 8.10
CA SER A 233 -7.91 12.55 6.75
C SER A 233 -7.68 14.06 6.71
N LEU A 234 -7.93 14.77 7.81
CA LEU A 234 -7.56 16.19 7.92
C LEU A 234 -6.04 16.37 7.84
N LEU A 235 -5.26 15.36 8.27
CA LEU A 235 -3.82 15.33 8.12
C LEU A 235 -3.40 15.40 6.64
N ASP A 236 -4.06 14.64 5.75
CA ASP A 236 -3.75 14.65 4.31
C ASP A 236 -3.97 16.04 3.71
N VAL A 237 -5.03 16.74 4.12
CA VAL A 237 -5.31 18.12 3.67
C VAL A 237 -4.24 19.08 4.16
N ALA A 238 -3.86 19.00 5.44
CA ALA A 238 -2.83 19.84 6.02
C ALA A 238 -1.47 19.65 5.32
N VAL A 239 -1.09 18.40 5.05
CA VAL A 239 0.11 18.07 4.28
C VAL A 239 0.03 18.63 2.87
N TYR A 240 -1.11 18.45 2.18
CA TYR A 240 -1.31 18.98 0.84
C TYR A 240 -1.15 20.51 0.80
N GLU A 241 -1.76 21.25 1.73
CA GLU A 241 -1.63 22.71 1.78
C GLU A 241 -0.20 23.19 2.02
N GLU A 242 0.60 22.47 2.83
CA GLU A 242 2.02 22.79 3.00
C GLU A 242 2.82 22.55 1.72
N THR A 243 2.53 21.49 0.96
CA THR A 243 3.18 21.27 -0.35
C THR A 243 2.83 22.37 -1.35
N GLN A 244 1.59 22.91 -1.33
CA GLN A 244 1.20 24.05 -2.17
C GLN A 244 1.93 25.35 -1.80
N LYS A 245 2.39 25.48 -0.55
CA LYS A 245 3.26 26.58 -0.11
C LYS A 245 4.73 26.38 -0.51
N GLY A 246 5.06 25.31 -1.21
CA GLY A 246 6.43 24.97 -1.62
C GLY A 246 7.30 24.53 -0.45
N ARG A 247 6.71 23.89 0.57
CA ARG A 247 7.42 23.34 1.72
C ARG A 247 7.46 21.82 1.65
N ASP A 248 8.52 21.25 2.17
CA ASP A 248 8.66 19.80 2.34
C ASP A 248 8.16 19.39 3.72
N VAL A 249 7.45 18.26 3.82
CA VAL A 249 6.95 17.72 5.08
C VAL A 249 7.79 16.52 5.50
N PHE A 250 8.19 16.48 6.75
CA PHE A 250 9.06 15.47 7.32
C PHE A 250 8.40 14.73 8.47
N LEU A 251 8.71 13.44 8.57
CA LEU A 251 8.41 12.60 9.73
C LEU A 251 9.70 12.40 10.54
N ASP A 252 9.67 12.77 11.81
CA ASP A 252 10.77 12.59 12.75
C ASP A 252 10.34 11.58 13.83
N PHE A 253 10.88 10.37 13.70
CA PHE A 253 10.63 9.26 14.61
C PHE A 253 11.47 9.32 15.89
N LEU A 254 12.39 10.29 16.02
CA LEU A 254 13.23 10.45 17.20
C LEU A 254 12.60 11.39 18.24
N ARG A 255 11.45 12.00 17.91
CA ARG A 255 10.79 12.99 18.76
C ARG A 255 9.29 12.74 18.80
N GLU A 256 8.70 13.11 19.92
CA GLU A 256 7.26 13.11 20.12
C GLU A 256 6.56 14.21 19.32
N PRO A 257 5.25 14.08 19.05
CA PRO A 257 4.45 15.10 18.41
C PRO A 257 4.57 16.46 19.11
N GLU A 258 4.67 17.53 18.31
CA GLU A 258 4.63 18.88 18.86
C GLU A 258 3.21 19.24 19.33
N PRO A 259 3.07 20.13 20.34
CA PRO A 259 1.76 20.58 20.82
C PRO A 259 0.86 21.13 19.71
N ALA A 260 -0.46 20.90 19.83
CA ALA A 260 -1.45 21.52 18.96
C ALA A 260 -1.82 22.94 19.43
N ALA A 261 -2.99 23.46 19.03
CA ALA A 261 -3.42 24.83 19.35
C ALA A 261 -3.56 25.12 20.85
N ASP A 262 -3.86 24.09 21.66
CA ASP A 262 -3.97 24.17 23.12
C ASP A 262 -2.61 24.30 23.84
N GLY A 263 -1.50 24.07 23.14
CA GLY A 263 -0.16 24.14 23.69
C GLY A 263 0.17 23.05 24.71
N THR A 264 -0.67 22.01 24.81
CA THR A 264 -0.44 20.89 25.73
C THR A 264 0.64 19.95 25.17
N SER A 265 1.52 19.46 26.04
CA SER A 265 2.53 18.47 25.63
C SER A 265 1.87 17.11 25.35
N PHE A 266 2.47 16.34 24.44
CA PHE A 266 2.02 15.00 24.14
C PHE A 266 2.03 14.11 25.39
N ASN A 267 0.95 13.34 25.58
CA ASN A 267 0.84 12.35 26.64
C ASN A 267 0.12 11.11 26.10
N LEU A 268 0.78 9.96 26.15
CA LEU A 268 0.26 8.68 25.66
C LEU A 268 -1.00 8.22 26.41
N GLN A 269 -1.20 8.67 27.65
CA GLN A 269 -2.40 8.36 28.45
C GLN A 269 -3.57 9.31 28.19
N GLU A 270 -3.37 10.37 27.42
CA GLU A 270 -4.38 11.37 27.08
C GLU A 270 -4.66 11.37 25.58
N LEU A 271 -4.93 10.17 25.05
CA LEU A 271 -5.40 9.95 23.69
C LEU A 271 -6.92 9.73 23.65
N ASP A 272 -7.47 9.63 22.45
CA ASP A 272 -8.86 9.22 22.29
C ASP A 272 -9.07 7.77 22.72
N ASP A 273 -10.25 7.49 23.26
CA ASP A 273 -10.56 6.23 23.96
C ASP A 273 -10.32 5.00 23.07
N ASP A 274 -10.67 5.07 21.78
CA ASP A 274 -10.42 4.00 20.81
C ASP A 274 -8.92 3.73 20.59
N VAL A 275 -8.08 4.77 20.63
CA VAL A 275 -6.63 4.64 20.48
C VAL A 275 -6.02 4.04 21.74
N ILE A 276 -6.47 4.47 22.91
CA ILE A 276 -6.04 3.91 24.20
C ILE A 276 -6.39 2.43 24.27
N ASP A 277 -7.63 2.07 23.94
CA ASP A 277 -8.10 0.68 23.95
C ASP A 277 -7.27 -0.19 23.00
N TYR A 278 -6.97 0.32 21.79
CA TYR A 278 -6.12 -0.39 20.84
C TYR A 278 -4.71 -0.62 21.40
N LEU A 279 -4.07 0.42 21.96
CA LEU A 279 -2.72 0.31 22.52
C LEU A 279 -2.68 -0.65 23.72
N GLN A 280 -3.71 -0.65 24.57
CA GLN A 280 -3.83 -1.57 25.70
C GLN A 280 -3.96 -3.02 25.25
N GLN A 281 -4.80 -3.29 24.24
CA GLN A 281 -5.02 -4.63 23.70
C GLN A 281 -3.76 -5.22 23.06
N ASN A 282 -2.91 -4.37 22.47
CA ASN A 282 -1.66 -4.77 21.82
C ASN A 282 -0.43 -4.59 22.72
N HIS A 283 -0.62 -4.37 24.03
CA HIS A 283 0.45 -4.16 25.01
C HIS A 283 1.47 -3.06 24.66
N ALA A 284 1.11 -2.12 23.78
CA ALA A 284 2.01 -1.15 23.17
C ALA A 284 2.10 0.20 23.92
N LEU A 285 1.76 0.24 25.22
CA LEU A 285 1.86 1.44 26.05
C LEU A 285 3.31 1.64 26.57
N LEU A 286 4.25 1.87 25.67
CA LEU A 286 5.64 2.17 26.01
C LEU A 286 6.00 3.65 25.88
N ALA A 287 7.01 4.06 26.65
CA ALA A 287 7.35 5.45 26.93
C ALA A 287 8.02 6.25 25.78
N GLN A 288 8.37 5.66 24.63
CA GLN A 288 9.04 6.38 23.54
C GLN A 288 8.57 5.98 22.11
N PRO A 289 8.47 6.95 21.17
CA PRO A 289 8.13 6.71 19.74
C PRO A 289 8.98 5.63 19.06
N THR A 290 10.26 5.51 19.44
CA THR A 290 11.22 4.58 18.82
C THR A 290 11.02 3.11 19.20
N SER A 291 10.34 2.81 20.31
CA SER A 291 10.08 1.42 20.74
C SER A 291 8.76 0.85 20.21
N LEU A 292 7.83 1.72 19.78
CA LEU A 292 6.49 1.36 19.32
C LEU A 292 6.46 0.47 18.04
N PRO A 293 7.26 0.74 16.98
CA PRO A 293 7.22 -0.08 15.76
C PRO A 293 7.74 -1.52 15.96
N GLY A 294 8.64 -1.71 16.94
CA GLY A 294 9.19 -3.01 17.30
C GLY A 294 8.14 -3.88 17.98
N GLU A 295 7.39 -3.32 18.94
CA GLU A 295 6.44 -4.10 19.74
C GLU A 295 5.10 -4.35 19.06
N ILE A 296 4.59 -3.42 18.23
CA ILE A 296 3.39 -3.70 17.41
C ILE A 296 3.65 -4.86 16.43
N ASN A 297 4.92 -5.18 16.13
CA ASN A 297 5.32 -6.32 15.30
C ASN A 297 5.88 -7.52 16.08
N THR A 298 6.01 -7.45 17.41
CA THR A 298 6.49 -8.56 18.22
C THR A 298 5.41 -8.98 19.22
N ASP A 299 4.37 -9.63 18.70
CA ASP A 299 3.76 -10.68 19.49
C ASP A 299 4.70 -11.90 19.40
N GLU A 300 5.18 -12.32 20.57
CA GLU A 300 6.28 -13.28 20.76
C GLU A 300 5.98 -14.67 20.18
N SER A 301 6.35 -14.93 18.92
CA SER A 301 6.66 -16.29 18.44
C SER A 301 7.48 -16.38 17.14
N SER A 302 7.81 -15.28 16.47
CA SER A 302 8.65 -15.32 15.26
C SER A 302 10.04 -14.71 15.52
N GLY A 303 11.06 -15.55 15.50
CA GLY A 303 12.47 -15.19 15.71
C GLY A 303 13.07 -14.38 14.56
N TYR A 304 12.56 -13.18 14.28
CA TYR A 304 13.20 -12.21 13.40
C TYR A 304 13.64 -10.99 14.18
N SER A 305 14.88 -11.04 14.64
CA SER A 305 15.60 -9.91 15.21
C SER A 305 15.83 -8.84 14.15
N PHE A 306 15.36 -7.62 14.42
CA PHE A 306 15.80 -6.41 13.73
C PHE A 306 17.26 -6.14 14.11
N VAL A 307 18.20 -6.79 13.44
CA VAL A 307 19.61 -6.40 13.46
C VAL A 307 19.83 -5.40 12.34
N SER A 308 20.30 -4.23 12.77
CA SER A 308 21.01 -3.21 12.01
C SER A 308 21.73 -3.74 10.77
N ASP A 309 21.30 -3.31 9.59
CA ASP A 309 22.17 -3.25 8.41
C ASP A 309 21.84 -1.98 7.61
N ALA A 310 22.21 -0.86 8.22
CA ALA A 310 22.45 0.41 7.53
C ALA A 310 23.90 0.84 7.81
N ARG A 311 24.86 -0.03 7.48
CA ARG A 311 26.28 0.32 7.26
C ARG A 311 26.93 -0.70 6.31
N SER A 312 26.76 -0.51 5.01
CA SER A 312 27.84 -0.47 4.00
C SER A 312 27.26 -0.23 2.61
#